data_AF-A0AAV0YYZ5-F1
#
_entry.id   AF-A0AAV0YYZ5-F1
#
_cell.length_a   1.000
_cell.length_b   1.000
_cell.length_c   1.000
_cell.angle_alpha   90.00
_cell.angle_beta   90.00
_cell.angle_gamma   90.00
#
_symmetry.space_group_name_H-M   'P 1'
#
loop_
_entity.id
_entity.type
_entity.pdbx_description
1 polymer ?
#
loop_
_entity_poly.entity_id
_entity_poly.type
_entity_poly.pdbx_seq_one_letter_code
_entity_poly.pdbx_strand_id
1 'polypeptide(L)'
;MTPDTVDIVNDYDNDEVTCSNPPSYLDWRKEGAVTSVKKQRTCGSCWAFAAVGAIEGIVAIKKKKLQDLSVKEVLDCTPEPNNCSGGSSFDAFNWVIGNKGLALESDYASYKPVKGVCKSKESRNSPISAIHSFQHVAQSDEALLCAIVNQPITLYFYVTKDFQHYHNKIYEGPNCPVDSTDLRRKFILLKLPIILPLEETSPSDMDHPYKLDQHIKL
;
A
#
# COMPACT_ATOMS: atom_id res chain seq x y z
N MET A 1 25.64 -16.25 7.96
CA MET A 1 24.83 -16.00 6.74
C MET A 1 23.38 -16.22 7.10
N THR A 2 22.65 -15.15 7.41
CA THR A 2 21.20 -15.16 7.62
C THR A 2 20.52 -14.54 6.39
N PRO A 3 19.37 -15.05 5.93
CA PRO A 3 18.80 -14.64 4.65
C PRO A 3 17.95 -13.36 4.76
N ASP A 4 18.33 -12.33 4.00
CA ASP A 4 17.55 -11.21 3.45
C ASP A 4 16.15 -10.93 4.04
N THR A 5 16.12 -10.35 5.23
CA THR A 5 14.92 -9.87 5.95
C THR A 5 14.74 -8.36 5.81
N VAL A 6 13.50 -7.89 5.67
CA VAL A 6 13.18 -6.47 5.47
C VAL A 6 12.08 -6.03 6.43
N ASP A 7 12.40 -5.04 7.26
CA ASP A 7 11.44 -4.44 8.18
C ASP A 7 10.71 -3.25 7.55
N ILE A 8 9.41 -3.16 7.81
CA ILE A 8 8.61 -1.94 7.65
C ILE A 8 8.69 -1.25 9.02
N VAL A 9 9.58 -0.26 9.18
CA VAL A 9 9.76 0.45 10.46
C VAL A 9 9.58 1.94 10.28
N ASN A 10 8.81 2.53 11.19
CA ASN A 10 9.13 3.68 12.01
C ASN A 10 8.42 3.51 13.37
N ASP A 11 9.23 3.67 14.41
CA ASP A 11 8.93 3.51 15.84
C ASP A 11 7.79 4.45 16.28
N TYR A 12 6.90 3.94 17.14
CA TYR A 12 5.79 4.69 17.71
C TYR A 12 6.17 5.14 19.12
N ASP A 13 6.81 6.29 19.22
CA ASP A 13 6.77 7.11 20.42
C ASP A 13 6.01 8.40 20.13
N ASN A 14 5.37 8.94 21.15
CA ASN A 14 4.30 9.94 21.15
C ASN A 14 4.76 11.37 20.78
N ASP A 15 5.73 11.47 19.87
CA ASP A 15 6.27 12.72 19.34
C ASP A 15 5.61 13.06 18.00
N GLU A 16 5.47 14.36 17.72
CA GLU A 16 5.04 14.90 16.43
C GLU A 16 5.83 14.23 15.29
N VAL A 17 5.17 13.39 14.49
CA VAL A 17 5.81 12.68 13.37
C VAL A 17 6.19 13.69 12.30
N THR A 18 7.43 14.16 12.34
CA THR A 18 8.00 15.08 11.36
C THR A 18 9.09 14.38 10.56
N CYS A 19 8.90 14.29 9.25
CA CYS A 19 9.92 13.84 8.31
C CYS A 19 10.69 15.08 7.86
N SER A 20 11.94 15.20 8.32
CA SER A 20 12.77 16.34 7.96
C SER A 20 13.05 16.35 6.45
N ASN A 21 12.69 17.45 5.78
CA ASN A 21 12.95 17.72 4.35
C ASN A 21 12.48 16.60 3.39
N PRO A 22 11.16 16.33 3.30
CA PRO A 22 10.66 15.41 2.29
C PRO A 22 10.96 15.97 0.89
N PRO A 23 11.21 15.11 -0.11
CA PRO A 23 11.39 15.57 -1.48
C PRO A 23 10.11 16.25 -1.96
N SER A 24 10.25 17.34 -2.72
CA SER A 24 9.11 18.02 -3.35
C SER A 24 8.39 17.15 -4.39
N TYR A 25 9.04 16.09 -4.88
CA TYR A 25 8.47 15.14 -5.81
C TYR A 25 9.01 13.73 -5.56
N LEU A 26 8.10 12.74 -5.49
CA LEU A 26 8.47 11.33 -5.37
C LEU A 26 7.54 10.45 -6.21
N ASP A 27 8.15 9.58 -7.01
CA ASP A 27 7.44 8.57 -7.79
C ASP A 27 8.15 7.22 -7.68
N TRP A 28 7.66 6.37 -6.79
CA TRP A 28 8.21 5.03 -6.57
C TRP A 28 8.25 4.15 -7.83
N ARG A 29 7.49 4.49 -8.89
CA ARG A 29 7.57 3.80 -10.17
C ARG A 29 8.90 4.10 -10.88
N LYS A 30 9.37 5.35 -10.80
CA LYS A 30 10.68 5.77 -11.34
C LYS A 30 11.84 5.18 -10.54
N GLU A 31 11.62 4.93 -9.25
CA GLU A 31 12.58 4.26 -8.36
C GLU A 31 12.58 2.72 -8.50
N GLY A 32 11.78 2.16 -9.41
CA GLY A 32 11.72 0.71 -9.64
C GLY A 32 11.09 -0.08 -8.50
N ALA A 33 10.27 0.56 -7.65
CA ALA A 33 9.61 -0.05 -6.50
C ALA A 33 8.12 -0.34 -6.72
N VAL A 34 7.66 -0.35 -7.98
CA VAL A 34 6.25 -0.59 -8.30
C VAL A 34 6.13 -1.52 -9.51
N THR A 35 5.47 -2.67 -9.33
CA THR A 35 5.16 -3.62 -10.41
C THR A 35 4.11 -3.08 -11.38
N SER A 36 3.86 -3.78 -12.48
CA SER A 36 2.75 -3.47 -13.40
C SER A 36 1.39 -3.48 -12.71
N VAL A 37 0.42 -2.73 -13.24
CA VAL A 37 -0.96 -2.73 -12.73
C VAL A 37 -1.62 -4.09 -12.97
N LYS A 38 -2.24 -4.66 -11.92
CA LYS A 38 -2.98 -5.94 -11.96
C LYS A 38 -4.50 -5.69 -11.90
N LYS A 39 -5.32 -6.71 -12.22
CA LYS A 39 -6.79 -6.59 -12.28
C LYS A 39 -7.49 -7.58 -11.33
N GLN A 40 -8.17 -7.07 -10.30
CA GLN A 40 -8.96 -7.88 -9.36
C GLN A 40 -10.29 -8.41 -9.93
N ARG A 41 -10.78 -7.78 -11.02
CA ARG A 41 -12.07 -8.07 -11.66
C ARG A 41 -13.24 -7.94 -10.66
N THR A 42 -14.15 -8.90 -10.64
CA THR A 42 -15.39 -8.88 -9.84
C THR A 42 -15.19 -9.31 -8.39
N CYS A 43 -14.00 -9.77 -8.00
CA CYS A 43 -13.69 -10.19 -6.64
C CYS A 43 -13.28 -8.98 -5.78
N GLY A 44 -13.88 -8.83 -4.61
CA GLY A 44 -13.54 -7.84 -3.58
C GLY A 44 -12.20 -8.11 -2.87
N SER A 45 -11.17 -8.49 -3.63
CA SER A 45 -9.83 -8.85 -3.16
C SER A 45 -8.84 -7.69 -3.18
N CYS A 46 -9.31 -6.45 -3.30
CA CYS A 46 -8.41 -5.28 -3.32
C CYS A 46 -7.50 -5.20 -2.08
N TRP A 47 -7.91 -5.80 -0.95
CA TRP A 47 -7.10 -5.90 0.26
C TRP A 47 -5.82 -6.72 0.01
N ALA A 48 -5.95 -7.82 -0.74
CA ALA A 48 -4.82 -8.67 -1.12
C ALA A 48 -3.91 -7.95 -2.13
N PHE A 49 -4.49 -7.25 -3.12
CA PHE A 49 -3.71 -6.46 -4.07
C PHE A 49 -2.94 -5.32 -3.40
N ALA A 50 -3.56 -4.63 -2.44
CA ALA A 50 -2.92 -3.55 -1.70
C ALA A 50 -1.76 -4.07 -0.84
N ALA A 51 -2.00 -5.13 -0.05
CA ALA A 51 -0.96 -5.77 0.75
C ALA A 51 0.22 -6.24 -0.11
N VAL A 52 -0.05 -6.97 -1.21
CA VAL A 52 1.01 -7.45 -2.10
C VAL A 52 1.79 -6.30 -2.72
N GLY A 53 1.13 -5.24 -3.20
CA GLY A 53 1.84 -4.11 -3.80
C GLY A 53 2.74 -3.35 -2.82
N ALA A 54 2.32 -3.21 -1.55
CA ALA A 54 3.17 -2.64 -0.51
C ALA A 54 4.39 -3.54 -0.22
N ILE A 55 4.19 -4.87 -0.14
CA ILE A 55 5.28 -5.85 0.05
C ILE A 55 6.26 -5.82 -1.13
N GLU A 56 5.76 -5.84 -2.37
CA GLU A 56 6.58 -5.75 -3.59
C GLU A 56 7.46 -4.49 -3.56
N GLY A 57 6.90 -3.36 -3.13
CA GLY A 57 7.62 -2.09 -3.05
C GLY A 57 8.73 -2.08 -2.01
N ILE A 58 8.44 -2.48 -0.77
CA ILE A 58 9.47 -2.48 0.28
C ILE A 58 10.57 -3.52 0.00
N VAL A 59 10.21 -4.67 -0.58
CA VAL A 59 11.16 -5.68 -1.06
C VAL A 59 12.07 -5.09 -2.14
N ALA A 60 11.50 -4.38 -3.12
CA ALA A 60 12.29 -3.75 -4.17
C ALA A 60 13.27 -2.72 -3.61
N ILE A 61 12.85 -1.90 -2.65
CA ILE A 61 13.70 -0.88 -2.02
C ILE A 61 14.88 -1.51 -1.28
N LYS A 62 14.62 -2.58 -0.52
CA LYS A 62 15.59 -3.13 0.43
C LYS A 62 16.45 -4.24 -0.16
N LYS A 63 15.89 -5.07 -1.03
CA LYS A 63 16.62 -6.12 -1.77
C LYS A 63 17.15 -5.65 -3.13
N LYS A 64 16.85 -4.42 -3.54
CA LYS A 64 17.21 -3.86 -4.86
C LYS A 64 16.75 -4.74 -6.02
N LYS A 65 15.62 -5.44 -5.84
CA LYS A 65 15.05 -6.36 -6.81
C LYS A 65 13.53 -6.28 -6.78
N LEU A 66 12.95 -5.72 -7.83
CA LEU A 66 11.50 -5.75 -8.03
C LEU A 66 11.05 -7.17 -8.37
N GLN A 67 10.07 -7.69 -7.63
CA GLN A 67 9.53 -9.02 -7.81
C GLN A 67 8.02 -8.94 -7.98
N ASP A 68 7.49 -9.74 -8.89
CA ASP A 68 6.06 -9.86 -9.11
C ASP A 68 5.51 -10.99 -8.20
N LEU A 69 4.80 -10.63 -7.14
CA LEU A 69 4.37 -11.55 -6.09
C LEU A 69 2.91 -11.99 -6.28
N SER A 70 2.61 -13.20 -5.79
CA SER A 70 1.32 -13.85 -5.99
C SER A 70 0.21 -13.24 -5.14
N VAL A 71 -0.68 -12.47 -5.77
CA VAL A 71 -1.92 -12.01 -5.12
C VAL A 71 -2.87 -13.18 -4.88
N LYS A 72 -2.81 -14.19 -5.75
CA LYS A 72 -3.66 -15.38 -5.64
C LYS A 72 -3.34 -16.20 -4.39
N GLU A 73 -2.08 -16.26 -3.99
CA GLU A 73 -1.66 -16.92 -2.76
C GLU A 73 -2.25 -16.22 -1.52
N VAL A 74 -2.15 -14.89 -1.46
CA VAL A 74 -2.75 -14.11 -0.37
C VAL A 74 -4.26 -14.34 -0.31
N LEU A 75 -4.96 -14.31 -1.46
CA LEU A 75 -6.40 -14.55 -1.52
C LEU A 75 -6.79 -15.95 -1.03
N ASP A 76 -6.02 -16.98 -1.39
CA ASP A 76 -6.33 -18.38 -1.05
C ASP A 76 -5.98 -18.72 0.39
N CYS A 77 -4.90 -18.16 0.91
CA CYS A 77 -4.28 -18.61 2.15
C CYS A 77 -4.52 -17.71 3.36
N THR A 78 -4.91 -16.46 3.17
CA THR A 78 -5.31 -15.62 4.31
C THR A 78 -6.58 -16.21 4.94
N PRO A 79 -6.62 -16.47 6.26
CA PRO A 79 -7.77 -17.08 6.92
C PRO A 79 -9.06 -16.26 6.75
N GLU A 80 -10.21 -16.94 6.87
CA GLU A 80 -11.52 -16.26 6.93
C GLU A 80 -11.57 -15.21 8.05
N PRO A 81 -12.33 -14.11 7.90
CA PRO A 81 -13.35 -13.86 6.87
C PRO A 81 -12.82 -13.28 5.53
N ASN A 82 -11.51 -13.30 5.30
CA ASN A 82 -10.88 -12.69 4.12
C ASN A 82 -11.15 -13.48 2.83
N ASN A 83 -11.95 -12.94 1.92
CA ASN A 83 -12.30 -13.59 0.65
C ASN A 83 -12.73 -12.57 -0.43
N CYS A 84 -13.51 -13.00 -1.43
CA CYS A 84 -13.99 -12.11 -2.50
C CYS A 84 -15.12 -11.16 -2.09
N SER A 85 -15.64 -11.27 -0.88
CA SER A 85 -16.60 -10.31 -0.30
C SER A 85 -15.90 -9.17 0.45
N GLY A 86 -14.58 -9.26 0.65
CA GLY A 86 -13.79 -8.28 1.39
C GLY A 86 -12.71 -8.94 2.22
N GLY A 87 -11.91 -8.10 2.87
CA GLY A 87 -10.82 -8.55 3.73
C GLY A 87 -9.96 -7.38 4.20
N SER A 88 -8.92 -7.71 4.95
CA SER A 88 -8.02 -6.77 5.61
C SER A 88 -6.59 -6.95 5.09
N SER A 89 -5.96 -5.86 4.66
CA SER A 89 -4.54 -5.90 4.33
C SER A 89 -3.67 -6.18 5.56
N PHE A 90 -4.17 -5.88 6.77
CA PHE A 90 -3.49 -6.25 8.02
C PHE A 90 -3.46 -7.76 8.22
N ASP A 91 -4.58 -8.45 7.96
CA ASP A 91 -4.62 -9.91 8.03
C ASP A 91 -3.72 -10.54 6.96
N ALA A 92 -3.65 -9.93 5.78
CA ALA A 92 -2.72 -10.32 4.73
C ALA A 92 -1.26 -10.19 5.19
N PHE A 93 -0.88 -9.05 5.77
CA PHE A 93 0.48 -8.84 6.28
C PHE A 93 0.82 -9.84 7.39
N ASN A 94 -0.06 -10.02 8.38
CA ASN A 94 0.08 -11.03 9.43
C ASN A 94 0.28 -12.43 8.85
N TRP A 95 -0.56 -12.80 7.87
CA TRP A 95 -0.45 -14.09 7.23
C TRP A 95 0.88 -14.24 6.48
N VAL A 96 1.35 -13.23 5.75
CA VAL A 96 2.65 -13.27 5.06
C VAL A 96 3.81 -13.43 6.04
N ILE A 97 3.78 -12.72 7.18
CA ILE A 97 4.77 -12.86 8.26
C ILE A 97 4.80 -14.30 8.77
N GLY A 98 3.64 -14.86 9.14
CA GLY A 98 3.52 -16.25 9.60
C GLY A 98 3.85 -17.29 8.52
N ASN A 99 3.58 -16.97 7.27
CA ASN A 99 3.92 -17.81 6.12
C ASN A 99 5.43 -17.80 5.83
N LYS A 100 6.15 -16.78 6.32
CA LYS A 100 7.56 -16.48 6.04
C LYS A 100 7.80 -16.07 4.59
N GLY A 101 6.86 -15.33 4.03
CA GLY A 101 6.95 -14.69 2.72
C GLY A 101 5.88 -15.11 1.72
N LEU A 102 6.11 -14.79 0.45
CA LEU A 102 5.21 -15.00 -0.69
C LEU A 102 5.92 -15.69 -1.85
N ALA A 103 5.19 -16.51 -2.59
CA ALA A 103 5.59 -17.01 -3.89
C ALA A 103 5.55 -15.89 -4.95
N LEU A 104 6.33 -16.06 -6.02
CA LEU A 104 6.16 -15.26 -7.23
C LEU A 104 4.80 -15.54 -7.87
N GLU A 105 4.25 -14.57 -8.60
CA GLU A 105 3.03 -14.76 -9.39
C GLU A 105 3.17 -15.94 -10.36
N SER A 106 4.38 -16.16 -10.90
CA SER A 106 4.70 -17.30 -11.78
C SER A 106 4.64 -18.67 -11.10
N ASP A 107 4.83 -18.72 -9.78
CA ASP A 107 5.14 -19.96 -9.07
C ASP A 107 3.94 -20.51 -8.27
N TYR A 108 2.86 -19.74 -8.14
CA TYR A 108 1.67 -20.16 -7.41
C TYR A 108 0.55 -20.66 -8.32
N ALA A 109 -0.18 -19.76 -8.94
CA ALA A 109 -1.25 -19.98 -9.91
C ALA A 109 -1.68 -18.62 -10.44
N SER A 110 -2.00 -18.52 -11.72
CA SER A 110 -2.54 -17.28 -12.28
C SER A 110 -3.76 -16.80 -11.51
N TYR A 111 -3.84 -15.50 -11.26
CA TYR A 111 -4.96 -14.90 -10.56
C TYR A 111 -6.33 -15.26 -11.19
N LYS A 112 -7.24 -15.75 -10.35
CA LYS A 112 -8.67 -15.95 -10.65
C LYS A 112 -9.49 -15.18 -9.61
N PRO A 113 -10.60 -14.53 -9.98
CA PRO A 113 -11.41 -13.72 -9.06
C PRO A 113 -12.31 -14.58 -8.16
N VAL A 114 -11.71 -15.55 -7.48
CA VAL A 114 -12.38 -16.50 -6.57
C VAL A 114 -11.35 -17.02 -5.57
N LYS A 115 -11.74 -17.12 -4.29
CA LYS A 115 -10.93 -17.79 -3.27
C LYS A 115 -10.91 -19.29 -3.53
N GLY A 116 -9.71 -19.83 -3.68
CA GLY A 116 -9.47 -21.26 -3.87
C GLY A 116 -8.94 -21.92 -2.61
N VAL A 117 -8.45 -23.15 -2.76
CA VAL A 117 -7.78 -23.88 -1.69
C VAL A 117 -6.34 -23.38 -1.58
N CYS A 118 -5.91 -23.05 -0.35
CA CYS A 118 -4.52 -22.71 -0.07
C CYS A 118 -3.58 -23.88 -0.39
N LYS A 119 -2.58 -23.63 -1.24
CA LYS A 119 -1.57 -24.64 -1.58
C LYS A 119 -0.53 -24.79 -0.47
N SER A 120 -0.05 -26.02 -0.23
CA SER A 120 0.93 -26.31 0.83
C SER A 120 2.30 -25.66 0.54
N LYS A 121 3.16 -25.50 1.56
CA LYS A 121 4.50 -24.91 1.39
C LYS A 121 5.37 -25.72 0.43
N GLU A 122 5.28 -27.05 0.43
CA GLU A 122 6.11 -27.89 -0.45
C GLU A 122 5.75 -27.74 -1.93
N SER A 123 4.51 -27.34 -2.24
CA SER A 123 4.06 -27.09 -3.62
C SER A 123 4.39 -25.68 -4.15
N ARG A 124 4.95 -24.82 -3.29
CA ARG A 124 5.34 -23.45 -3.59
C ARG A 124 6.85 -23.43 -3.67
N ASN A 125 7.44 -23.32 -4.87
CA ASN A 125 8.87 -23.04 -4.99
C ASN A 125 9.19 -21.87 -4.06
N SER A 126 10.02 -22.11 -3.03
CA SER A 126 10.16 -21.39 -1.74
C SER A 126 9.66 -19.93 -1.68
N PRO A 127 9.00 -19.47 -0.61
CA PRO A 127 8.61 -18.06 -0.48
C PRO A 127 9.83 -17.15 -0.61
N ILE A 128 9.77 -16.23 -1.59
CA ILE A 128 10.94 -15.49 -2.09
C ILE A 128 11.10 -14.14 -1.36
N SER A 129 10.01 -13.64 -0.77
CA SER A 129 9.98 -12.31 -0.19
C SER A 129 9.07 -12.21 1.02
N ALA A 130 9.65 -11.78 2.14
CA ALA A 130 9.00 -11.66 3.43
C ALA A 130 9.13 -10.25 4.00
N ILE A 131 8.11 -9.85 4.73
CA ILE A 131 8.13 -8.75 5.70
C ILE A 131 8.14 -9.36 7.10
N HIS A 132 8.69 -8.65 8.08
CA HIS A 132 8.74 -9.09 9.49
C HIS A 132 7.72 -8.39 10.37
N SER A 133 7.35 -7.17 10.00
CA SER A 133 6.43 -6.31 10.70
C SER A 133 5.62 -5.49 9.70
N PHE A 134 4.56 -4.90 10.21
CA PHE A 134 3.88 -3.77 9.60
C PHE A 134 3.49 -2.81 10.72
N GLN A 135 3.14 -1.59 10.36
CA GLN A 135 2.66 -0.60 11.29
C GLN A 135 1.44 0.11 10.74
N HIS A 136 0.64 0.63 11.66
CA HIS A 136 -0.32 1.65 11.29
C HIS A 136 0.46 2.94 10.95
N VAL A 137 -0.20 3.84 10.23
CA VAL A 137 0.26 5.22 10.07
C VAL A 137 -0.80 6.06 10.77
N ALA A 138 -0.35 7.06 11.54
CA ALA A 138 -1.30 7.98 12.18
C ALA A 138 -2.13 8.70 11.11
N GLN A 139 -3.37 9.05 11.45
CA GLN A 139 -4.29 9.72 10.52
C GLN A 139 -4.01 11.23 10.50
N SER A 140 -2.84 11.60 9.99
CA SER A 140 -2.48 12.99 9.69
C SER A 140 -1.72 13.05 8.37
N ASP A 141 -1.75 14.21 7.73
CA ASP A 141 -1.05 14.41 6.46
C ASP A 141 0.46 14.32 6.64
N GLU A 142 0.99 14.78 7.77
CA GLU A 142 2.40 14.68 8.11
C GLU A 142 2.82 13.21 8.23
N ALA A 143 2.11 12.41 9.03
CA ALA A 143 2.45 11.00 9.20
C ALA A 143 2.32 10.22 7.89
N LEU A 144 1.30 10.54 7.07
CA LEU A 144 1.12 9.98 5.75
C LEU A 144 2.29 10.30 4.82
N LEU A 145 2.68 11.57 4.75
CA LEU A 145 3.84 12.03 3.98
C LEU A 145 5.11 11.30 4.43
N CYS A 146 5.33 11.21 5.74
CA CYS A 146 6.51 10.56 6.30
C CYS A 146 6.55 9.06 6.02
N ALA A 147 5.40 8.38 5.98
CA ALA A 147 5.36 6.98 5.60
C ALA A 147 5.67 6.78 4.11
N ILE A 148 5.09 7.63 3.26
CA ILE A 148 5.20 7.55 1.80
C ILE A 148 6.61 7.81 1.30
N VAL A 149 7.34 8.76 1.90
CA VAL A 149 8.71 9.09 1.48
C VAL A 149 9.69 7.94 1.71
N ASN A 150 9.33 6.99 2.57
CA ASN A 150 10.16 5.83 2.89
C ASN A 150 9.85 4.60 2.04
N GLN A 151 8.59 4.42 1.63
CA GLN A 151 8.16 3.26 0.82
C GLN A 151 6.72 3.40 0.29
N PRO A 152 6.31 2.57 -0.70
CA PRO A 152 4.90 2.36 -1.01
C PRO A 152 4.12 1.85 0.21
N ILE A 153 2.92 2.41 0.42
CA ILE A 153 2.04 2.07 1.54
C ILE A 153 0.68 1.56 1.07
N THR A 154 -0.04 0.90 1.97
CA THR A 154 -1.46 0.58 1.80
C THR A 154 -2.33 1.64 2.47
N LEU A 155 -3.36 2.12 1.77
CA LEU A 155 -4.35 3.02 2.32
C LEU A 155 -5.77 2.60 1.92
N TYR A 156 -6.71 3.14 2.69
CA TYR A 156 -8.13 2.87 2.60
C TYR A 156 -8.83 4.22 2.40
N PHE A 157 -9.74 4.30 1.43
CA PHE A 157 -10.54 5.50 1.20
C PHE A 157 -11.91 5.07 0.66
N TYR A 158 -12.88 5.97 0.76
CA TYR A 158 -14.24 5.69 0.33
C TYR A 158 -14.38 5.80 -1.19
N VAL A 159 -14.79 4.72 -1.86
CA VAL A 159 -15.03 4.73 -3.32
C VAL A 159 -16.48 5.09 -3.63
N THR A 160 -16.68 6.32 -4.08
CA THR A 160 -17.96 6.84 -4.59
C THR A 160 -18.32 6.25 -5.96
N LYS A 161 -19.55 6.50 -6.44
CA LYS A 161 -20.01 6.01 -7.76
C LYS A 161 -19.31 6.73 -8.90
N ASP A 162 -19.04 8.02 -8.76
CA ASP A 162 -18.36 8.85 -9.75
C ASP A 162 -16.87 8.49 -9.86
N PHE A 163 -16.23 8.04 -8.77
CA PHE A 163 -14.84 7.54 -8.83
C PHE A 163 -14.68 6.37 -9.83
N GLN A 164 -15.72 5.56 -10.06
CA GLN A 164 -15.66 4.46 -11.04
C GLN A 164 -15.49 4.95 -12.49
N HIS A 165 -15.75 6.23 -12.76
CA HIS A 165 -15.61 6.89 -14.06
C HIS A 165 -14.44 7.87 -14.10
N TYR A 166 -13.62 7.91 -13.04
CA TYR A 166 -12.40 8.70 -13.00
C TYR A 166 -11.43 8.25 -14.11
N HIS A 167 -10.75 9.21 -14.72
CA HIS A 167 -9.87 8.93 -15.87
C HIS A 167 -8.58 9.77 -15.89
N ASN A 168 -8.53 10.96 -15.27
CA ASN A 168 -7.31 11.76 -15.16
C ASN A 168 -7.42 12.85 -14.07
N LYS A 169 -6.28 13.52 -13.78
CA LYS A 169 -6.12 14.66 -12.85
C LYS A 169 -6.36 14.31 -11.37
N ILE A 170 -6.41 15.31 -10.51
CA ILE A 170 -6.73 15.13 -9.09
C ILE A 170 -8.23 14.82 -8.98
N TYR A 171 -8.57 13.77 -8.24
CA TYR A 171 -9.96 13.44 -7.95
C TYR A 171 -10.37 14.14 -6.66
N GLU A 172 -11.36 15.02 -6.74
CA GLU A 172 -12.03 15.65 -5.60
C GLU A 172 -13.42 15.03 -5.47
N GLY A 173 -13.64 14.23 -4.41
CA GLY A 173 -14.89 13.50 -4.22
C GLY A 173 -15.94 14.36 -3.50
N PRO A 174 -16.98 14.89 -4.18
CA PRO A 174 -17.94 15.81 -3.55
C PRO A 174 -18.82 15.15 -2.47
N ASN A 175 -18.84 13.81 -2.40
CA ASN A 175 -19.65 13.02 -1.47
C ASN A 175 -18.81 12.04 -0.64
N CYS A 176 -17.52 12.35 -0.43
CA CYS A 176 -16.70 11.59 0.52
C CYS A 176 -17.17 11.92 1.95
N PRO A 177 -17.57 10.93 2.77
CA PRO A 177 -17.92 11.21 4.15
C PRO A 177 -16.65 11.49 4.96
N VAL A 178 -16.55 12.71 5.50
CA VAL A 178 -15.45 13.22 6.35
C VAL A 178 -15.23 12.41 7.64
N ASP A 179 -16.22 11.63 8.10
CA ASP A 179 -16.17 10.85 9.36
C ASP A 179 -16.53 9.37 9.20
N SER A 180 -16.42 8.79 8.00
CA SER A 180 -16.75 7.36 7.86
C SER A 180 -15.66 6.45 8.42
N THR A 181 -15.93 5.87 9.60
CA THR A 181 -15.26 4.64 10.05
C THR A 181 -15.57 3.43 9.15
N ASP A 182 -16.51 3.59 8.19
CA ASP A 182 -16.88 2.59 7.20
C ASP A 182 -15.96 2.58 5.97
N LEU A 183 -14.69 2.23 6.20
CA LEU A 183 -13.69 1.99 5.15
C LEU A 183 -13.87 0.62 4.45
N ARG A 184 -14.99 -0.07 4.67
CA ARG A 184 -15.20 -1.47 4.26
C ARG A 184 -15.39 -1.65 2.75
N ARG A 185 -15.36 -0.57 1.96
CA ARG A 185 -15.63 -0.65 0.52
C ARG A 185 -14.57 0.04 -0.33
N LYS A 186 -13.67 -0.84 -0.78
CA LYS A 186 -12.82 -0.79 -1.98
C LYS A 186 -11.56 0.06 -1.84
N PHE A 187 -10.43 -0.63 -1.96
CA PHE A 187 -9.09 -0.15 -1.68
C PHE A 187 -8.36 0.19 -2.98
N ILE A 188 -7.52 1.22 -2.96
CA ILE A 188 -6.56 1.49 -4.02
C ILE A 188 -5.19 1.53 -3.36
N LEU A 189 -4.33 0.64 -3.80
CA LEU A 189 -2.91 0.89 -3.76
C LEU A 189 -2.68 2.14 -4.61
N LEU A 190 -2.26 3.25 -4.00
CA LEU A 190 -1.74 4.37 -4.76
C LEU A 190 -0.45 3.89 -5.46
N LYS A 191 -0.62 3.26 -6.63
CA LYS A 191 0.37 3.29 -7.72
C LYS A 191 0.27 4.62 -8.47
N LEU A 192 -0.28 5.65 -7.83
CA LEU A 192 -0.24 6.99 -8.37
C LEU A 192 1.16 7.55 -8.08
N PRO A 193 1.78 8.24 -9.04
CA PRO A 193 2.85 9.16 -8.69
C PRO A 193 2.26 10.14 -7.70
N ILE A 194 2.86 10.29 -6.54
CA ILE A 194 2.46 11.35 -5.64
C ILE A 194 3.11 12.60 -6.22
N ILE A 195 2.37 13.26 -7.10
CA ILE A 195 2.68 14.62 -7.53
C ILE A 195 2.16 15.49 -6.39
N LEU A 196 3.04 15.94 -5.50
CA LEU A 196 2.74 17.05 -4.58
C LEU A 196 3.04 18.35 -5.36
N PRO A 197 2.04 19.11 -5.84
CA PRO A 197 2.30 20.48 -6.21
C PRO A 197 2.27 21.30 -4.91
N LEU A 198 3.44 21.65 -4.39
CA LEU A 198 3.54 22.75 -3.42
C LEU A 198 3.91 24.00 -4.24
N GLU A 199 2.98 24.93 -4.40
CA GLU A 199 3.31 26.24 -4.99
C GLU A 199 4.33 26.95 -4.07
N GLU A 200 5.37 27.52 -4.69
CA GLU A 200 6.35 28.37 -4.02
C GLU A 200 5.63 29.58 -3.41
N THR A 201 5.50 29.63 -2.09
CA THR A 201 5.04 30.85 -1.41
C THR A 201 6.12 31.93 -1.54
N SER A 202 5.68 33.13 -1.93
CA SER A 202 6.52 34.29 -2.23
C SER A 202 7.45 34.70 -1.06
N PRO A 203 8.55 35.44 -1.31
CA PRO A 203 9.69 35.59 -0.39
C PRO A 203 9.45 36.39 0.91
N SER A 204 8.22 36.69 1.32
CA SER A 204 7.94 37.57 2.47
C SER A 204 7.66 36.86 3.80
N ASP A 205 7.45 35.53 3.81
CA ASP A 205 7.10 34.78 5.04
C ASP A 205 8.23 33.81 5.43
N MET A 206 9.43 34.34 5.67
CA MET A 206 10.53 33.58 6.29
C MET A 206 10.38 33.52 7.80
N ASP A 207 9.44 32.70 8.29
CA ASP A 207 9.61 32.12 9.63
C ASP A 207 9.06 30.70 9.82
N HIS A 208 8.20 30.15 8.95
CA HIS A 208 7.83 28.72 8.96
C HIS A 208 7.68 28.22 7.52
N PRO A 209 8.65 27.48 6.94
CA PRO A 209 8.49 26.94 5.60
C PRO A 209 7.58 25.69 5.69
N TYR A 210 6.67 25.56 4.73
CA TYR A 210 5.71 24.44 4.56
C TYR A 210 4.41 24.58 5.38
N LYS A 211 3.46 25.37 4.86
CA LYS A 211 2.03 25.10 5.09
C LYS A 211 1.54 24.18 3.99
N LEU A 212 1.14 22.97 4.36
CA LEU A 212 0.29 22.14 3.51
C LEU A 212 -1.05 22.87 3.34
N ASP A 213 -1.62 22.85 2.14
CA ASP A 213 -2.87 23.52 1.84
C ASP A 213 -3.97 23.05 2.81
N GLN A 214 -4.55 23.98 3.58
CA GLN A 214 -5.58 23.73 4.59
C GLN A 214 -6.92 23.26 3.99
N HIS A 215 -6.96 23.07 2.67
CA HIS A 215 -8.09 22.58 1.90
C HIS A 215 -8.10 21.06 1.67
N ILE A 216 -7.07 20.33 2.14
CA ILE A 216 -7.15 18.87 2.28
C ILE A 216 -7.65 18.58 3.70
N LYS A 217 -8.96 18.40 3.85
CA LYS A 217 -9.55 17.74 5.03
C LYS A 217 -10.13 16.42 4.56
N LEU A 218 -9.58 15.33 5.09
CA LEU A 218 -10.06 13.96 4.93
C LEU A 218 -11.57 13.84 5.26
#